data_AF-A0A381YNB2-F1
#
_entry.id   AF-A0A381YNB2-F1
#
_cell.length_a   1.000
_cell.length_b   1.000
_cell.length_c   1.000
_cell.angle_alpha   90.00
_cell.angle_beta   90.00
_cell.angle_gamma   90.00
#
_symmetry.space_group_name_H-M   'P 1'
#
loop_
_entity.id
_entity.type
_entity.pdbx_description
1 polymer ?
#
loop_
_entity_poly.entity_id
_entity_poly.type
_entity_poly.pdbx_seq_one_letter_code
_entity_poly.pdbx_strand_id
1 'polypeptide(L)'
;MKSLKNVIDVLSFDDSDKTCVDGIRKAINKYPNHKIMFANGGDRNDKTSPDSEKKFCDKNNITPLWGVGGEYKSNSSSKILKRWQEEN
;
A
#
# COMPACT_ATOMS: atom_id res chain seq x y z
N MET A 1 1.15 16.53 -14.75
CA MET A 1 0.91 15.77 -13.50
C MET A 1 1.46 16.56 -12.32
N LYS A 2 0.60 17.16 -11.47
CA LYS A 2 1.02 17.86 -10.23
C LYS A 2 0.36 17.28 -8.97
N SER A 3 -0.51 16.29 -9.10
CA SER A 3 -1.40 15.81 -8.04
C SER A 3 -0.70 14.91 -7.01
N LEU A 4 0.43 14.30 -7.35
CA LEU A 4 1.22 13.42 -6.48
C LEU A 4 2.70 13.79 -6.56
N LYS A 5 3.10 14.85 -5.86
CA LYS A 5 4.43 15.50 -5.99
C LYS A 5 5.65 14.58 -5.78
N ASN A 6 5.51 13.49 -5.03
CA ASN A 6 6.62 12.61 -4.66
C ASN A 6 6.56 11.23 -5.32
N VAL A 7 5.66 11.03 -6.29
CA VAL A 7 5.58 9.78 -7.05
C VAL A 7 6.44 9.90 -8.29
N ILE A 8 7.44 9.02 -8.38
CA ILE A 8 8.40 8.98 -9.51
C ILE A 8 8.07 7.91 -10.55
N ASP A 9 7.30 6.90 -10.17
CA ASP A 9 6.98 5.74 -10.99
C ASP A 9 5.69 5.07 -10.51
N VAL A 10 4.99 4.42 -11.43
CA VAL A 10 3.73 3.69 -11.15
C VAL A 10 3.81 2.32 -11.79
N LEU A 11 3.64 1.28 -10.98
CA LEU A 11 3.69 -0.12 -11.42
C LEU A 11 2.31 -0.75 -11.28
N SER A 12 1.76 -1.23 -12.39
CA SER A 12 0.58 -2.10 -12.37
C SER A 12 0.96 -3.52 -11.97
N PHE A 13 0.13 -4.16 -11.14
CA PHE A 13 0.35 -5.53 -10.69
C PHE A 13 -0.97 -6.31 -10.62
N ASP A 14 -0.86 -7.63 -10.62
CA ASP A 14 -2.00 -8.53 -10.42
C ASP A 14 -2.26 -8.68 -8.91
N ASP A 15 -3.46 -8.28 -8.49
CA ASP A 15 -3.95 -8.37 -7.12
C ASP A 15 -5.15 -9.32 -7.00
N SER A 16 -5.34 -10.23 -7.98
CA SER A 16 -6.43 -11.21 -7.98
C SER A 16 -6.44 -12.13 -6.75
N ASP A 17 -5.27 -12.32 -6.11
CA ASP A 17 -5.09 -13.04 -4.85
C ASP A 17 -5.37 -12.18 -3.60
N LYS A 18 -5.79 -10.92 -3.78
CA LYS A 18 -6.06 -9.91 -2.75
C LYS A 18 -4.82 -9.47 -1.96
N THR A 19 -3.64 -9.55 -2.58
CA THR A 19 -2.36 -9.14 -1.97
C THR A 19 -1.57 -8.19 -2.88
N CYS A 20 -0.59 -7.50 -2.29
CA CYS A 20 0.37 -6.68 -3.03
C CYS A 20 1.64 -7.43 -3.49
N VAL A 21 1.70 -8.76 -3.35
CA VAL A 21 2.96 -9.52 -3.53
C VAL A 21 3.54 -9.39 -4.94
N ASP A 22 2.72 -9.41 -6.00
CA ASP A 22 3.21 -9.18 -7.37
C ASP A 22 3.83 -7.78 -7.53
N GLY A 23 3.21 -6.76 -6.94
CA GLY A 23 3.71 -5.39 -6.98
C GLY A 23 5.07 -5.25 -6.30
N ILE A 24 5.22 -5.83 -5.10
CA ILE A 24 6.50 -5.81 -4.36
C ILE A 24 7.59 -6.54 -5.18
N ARG A 25 7.29 -7.71 -5.75
CA ARG A 25 8.20 -8.44 -6.63
C ARG A 25 8.66 -7.60 -7.83
N LYS A 26 7.72 -6.90 -8.50
CA LYS A 26 8.04 -6.02 -9.63
C LYS A 26 8.94 -4.86 -9.21
N ALA A 27 8.71 -4.28 -8.04
CA ALA A 27 9.54 -3.20 -7.50
C ALA A 27 10.98 -3.69 -7.23
N ILE A 28 11.17 -4.87 -6.62
CA ILE A 28 12.49 -5.49 -6.41
C ILE A 28 13.23 -5.64 -7.75
N ASN A 29 12.57 -6.21 -8.75
CA ASN A 29 13.18 -6.45 -10.05
C ASN A 29 13.54 -5.17 -10.79
N LYS A 30 12.72 -4.12 -10.66
CA LYS A 30 12.95 -2.82 -11.32
C LYS A 30 14.02 -1.99 -10.61
N TYR A 31 14.14 -2.11 -9.28
CA TYR A 31 15.04 -1.33 -8.45
C TYR A 31 16.02 -2.21 -7.65
N PRO A 32 16.81 -3.08 -8.31
CA PRO A 32 17.58 -4.13 -7.64
C PRO A 32 18.68 -3.60 -6.71
N ASN A 33 19.16 -2.36 -6.95
CA ASN A 33 20.24 -1.73 -6.18
C ASN A 33 19.74 -0.72 -5.14
N HIS A 34 18.42 -0.69 -4.87
CA HIS A 34 17.82 0.24 -3.91
C HIS A 34 17.36 -0.49 -2.66
N LYS A 35 17.41 0.20 -1.51
CA LYS A 35 16.70 -0.25 -0.32
C LYS A 35 15.20 -0.08 -0.55
N ILE A 36 14.45 -1.17 -0.44
CA ILE A 36 13.00 -1.18 -0.63
C ILE A 36 12.32 -1.30 0.73
N MET A 37 11.31 -0.46 0.95
CA MET A 37 10.45 -0.46 2.14
C MET A 37 8.99 -0.50 1.69
N PHE A 38 8.15 -1.31 2.35
CA PHE A 38 6.75 -1.46 1.99
C PHE A 38 5.87 -0.61 2.92
N ALA A 39 5.55 0.61 2.48
CA ALA A 39 4.78 1.58 3.26
C ALA A 39 3.27 1.39 3.14
N ASN A 40 2.61 1.23 4.28
CA ASN A 40 1.16 1.05 4.42
C ASN A 40 0.58 2.12 5.34
N GLY A 41 -0.56 2.67 4.96
CA GLY A 41 -1.27 3.71 5.72
C GLY A 41 -2.66 3.28 6.16
N GLY A 42 -3.29 4.13 6.98
CA GLY A 42 -4.64 3.91 7.49
C GLY A 42 -4.73 2.69 8.38
N ASP A 43 -5.77 1.89 8.15
CA ASP A 43 -6.15 0.72 8.95
C ASP A 43 -5.29 -0.54 8.71
N ARG A 44 -4.26 -0.45 7.85
CA ARG A 44 -3.32 -1.55 7.57
C ARG A 44 -2.23 -1.61 8.63
N ASN A 45 -2.09 -2.78 9.26
CA ASN A 45 -1.08 -3.05 10.27
C ASN A 45 -0.67 -4.53 10.24
N ASP A 46 0.09 -4.92 11.26
CA ASP A 46 0.58 -6.29 11.45
C ASP A 46 -0.53 -7.31 11.77
N LYS A 47 -1.74 -6.90 12.11
CA LYS A 47 -2.85 -7.82 12.38
C LYS A 47 -3.88 -7.83 11.26
N THR A 48 -3.98 -6.74 10.49
CA THR A 48 -5.03 -6.55 9.48
C THR A 48 -4.58 -6.74 8.04
N SER A 49 -3.26 -6.78 7.80
CA SER A 49 -2.70 -7.01 6.46
C SER A 49 -2.50 -8.51 6.19
N PRO A 50 -2.62 -8.99 4.94
CA PRO A 50 -2.40 -10.39 4.59
C PRO A 50 -1.04 -10.89 5.06
N ASP A 51 -1.03 -12.04 5.75
CA ASP A 51 0.21 -12.67 6.23
C ASP A 51 1.17 -13.02 5.09
N SER A 52 0.67 -13.27 3.89
CA SER A 52 1.47 -13.53 2.69
C SER A 52 2.36 -12.34 2.32
N GLU A 53 1.88 -11.10 2.47
CA GLU A 53 2.67 -9.90 2.19
C GLU A 53 3.86 -9.80 3.15
N LYS A 54 3.65 -10.07 4.43
CA LYS A 54 4.72 -10.07 5.44
C LYS A 54 5.73 -11.18 5.20
N LYS A 55 5.28 -12.41 5.00
CA LYS A 55 6.15 -13.56 4.71
C LYS A 55 7.02 -13.28 3.48
N PHE A 56 6.44 -12.63 2.46
CA PHE A 56 7.18 -12.20 1.28
C PHE A 56 8.20 -11.10 1.63
N CYS A 57 7.83 -10.10 2.42
CA CYS A 57 8.75 -9.06 2.86
C CYS A 57 9.93 -9.64 3.65
N ASP A 58 9.68 -10.51 4.63
CA ASP A 58 10.71 -11.14 5.46
C ASP A 58 11.69 -11.95 4.60
N LYS A 59 11.19 -12.74 3.65
CA LYS A 59 12.01 -13.53 2.71
C LYS A 59 12.91 -12.66 1.82
N ASN A 60 12.50 -11.43 1.52
CA ASN A 60 13.20 -10.53 0.62
C ASN A 60 13.89 -9.37 1.34
N ASN A 61 14.02 -9.42 2.67
CA ASN A 61 14.63 -8.37 3.49
C ASN A 61 13.99 -6.98 3.26
N ILE A 62 12.67 -6.93 3.12
CA ILE A 62 11.89 -5.70 3.00
C ILE A 62 11.27 -5.38 4.35
N THR A 63 11.41 -4.13 4.80
CA THR A 63 10.76 -3.65 6.02
C THR A 63 9.36 -3.13 5.70
N PRO A 64 8.28 -3.72 6.26
CA PRO A 64 6.97 -3.10 6.24
C PRO A 64 6.95 -1.89 7.17
N LEU A 65 6.40 -0.77 6.68
CA LEU A 65 6.11 0.41 7.49
C LEU A 65 4.60 0.54 7.63
N TRP A 66 4.13 0.82 8.84
CA TRP A 66 2.71 0.96 9.16
C TRP A 66 2.38 2.39 9.58
N GLY A 67 1.11 2.78 9.47
CA GLY A 67 0.65 4.12 9.88
C GLY A 67 1.20 5.27 9.03
N VAL A 68 1.74 4.99 7.84
CA VAL A 68 2.28 6.03 6.96
C VAL A 68 1.14 6.94 6.49
N GLY A 69 1.20 8.21 6.85
CA GLY A 69 0.12 9.17 6.58
C GLY A 69 -1.05 9.13 7.56
N GLY A 70 -0.92 8.41 8.68
CA GLY A 70 -1.91 8.29 9.75
C GLY A 70 -2.45 6.87 9.94
N GLU A 71 -2.77 6.50 11.19
CA GLU A 71 -3.26 5.17 11.57
C GLU A 71 -4.77 4.98 11.34
N TYR A 72 -5.49 6.09 11.12
CA TYR A 72 -6.93 6.06 10.91
C TYR A 72 -7.25 6.33 9.44
N LYS A 73 -8.11 5.49 8.87
CA LYS A 73 -8.70 5.71 7.55
C LYS A 73 -9.79 6.78 7.64
N SER A 74 -9.38 8.04 7.83
CA SER A 74 -10.30 9.16 8.09
C SER A 74 -11.22 9.46 6.90
N ASN A 75 -10.68 9.48 5.68
CA ASN A 75 -11.41 9.90 4.47
C ASN A 75 -11.30 8.88 3.33
N SER A 76 -12.04 7.77 3.41
CA SER A 76 -12.20 6.91 2.22
C SER A 76 -13.20 7.52 1.25
N SER A 77 -13.03 7.28 -0.06
CA SER A 77 -13.99 7.72 -1.08
C SER A 77 -15.41 7.23 -0.76
N SER A 78 -15.54 6.01 -0.22
CA SER A 78 -16.83 5.47 0.23
C SER A 78 -17.44 6.25 1.39
N LYS A 79 -16.63 6.71 2.37
CA LYS A 79 -17.12 7.57 3.47
C LYS A 79 -17.58 8.92 2.95
N ILE A 80 -16.85 9.51 2.00
CA ILE A 80 -17.23 10.78 1.37
C ILE A 80 -18.55 10.61 0.60
N LEU A 81 -18.66 9.55 -0.21
CA LEU A 81 -19.89 9.26 -0.96
C LEU A 81 -21.08 9.00 -0.03
N LYS A 82 -20.88 8.23 1.04
CA LYS A 82 -21.92 7.95 2.03
C LYS A 82 -22.41 9.24 2.70
N ARG A 83 -21.51 10.12 3.14
CA ARG A 83 -21.88 11.42 3.72
C ARG A 83 -22.69 12.26 2.73
N TRP A 84 -22.27 12.32 1.47
CA TRP A 84 -23.02 13.01 0.43
C TRP A 84 -24.44 12.45 0.25
N GLN A 85 -24.61 11.12 0.32
CA GLN A 85 -25.94 10.48 0.24
C GLN A 85 -26.81 10.69 1.47
N GLU A 86 -26.22 10.91 2.66
CA GLU A 86 -26.96 11.13 3.91
C GLU A 86 -27.33 12.62 4.12
N GLU A 87 -26.56 13.53 3.52
CA GLU A 87 -26.76 14.99 3.62
C GLU A 87 -27.63 15.57 2.48
N ASN A 88 -28.03 14.75 1.49
CA ASN A 88 -28.95 15.10 0.40
C ASN A 88 -30.18 14.20 0.41
#